data_AF-A0A560JXZ8-F1
#
_entry.id   AF-A0A560JXZ8-F1
#
_cell.length_a   1.000
_cell.length_b   1.000
_cell.length_c   1.000
_cell.angle_alpha   90.00
_cell.angle_beta   90.00
_cell.angle_gamma   90.00
#
_symmetry.space_group_name_H-M   'P 1'
#
loop_
_entity.id
_entity.type
_entity.pdbx_description
1 polymer ?
#
loop_
_entity_poly.entity_id
_entity_poly.type
_entity_poly.pdbx_seq_one_letter_code
_entity_poly.pdbx_strand_id
1 'polypeptide(L)'
;MMRHGFVLLTFCAALMGCTAAPAQERRPVAWDGLGQNPNRPALTKRRVTNPAPPPAPAQADPNQERERVLGTLRPYSEAWWAVHDEIEAEKDKQLGTKLVICPRCVQSPPSAEDVTGSIR
;
A
#
# COMPACT_ATOMS: atom_id res chain seq x y z
N MET A 1 -29.22 38.15 2.63
CA MET A 1 -28.55 37.17 3.52
C MET A 1 -29.18 35.77 3.52
N MET A 2 -30.51 35.61 3.32
CA MET A 2 -31.17 34.29 3.33
C MET A 2 -30.80 33.32 2.19
N ARG A 3 -30.43 33.81 0.99
CA ARG A 3 -30.05 32.95 -0.14
C ARG A 3 -28.78 32.13 0.12
N HIS A 4 -27.79 32.70 0.80
CA HIS A 4 -26.53 32.00 1.08
C HIS A 4 -26.69 30.93 2.17
N GLY A 5 -27.57 31.15 3.14
CA GLY A 5 -27.88 30.15 4.17
C GLY A 5 -28.54 28.90 3.57
N PHE A 6 -29.44 29.06 2.61
CA PHE A 6 -30.09 27.93 1.94
C PHE A 6 -29.11 27.11 1.11
N VAL A 7 -28.17 27.77 0.42
CA VAL A 7 -27.11 27.11 -0.37
C VAL A 7 -26.11 26.37 0.53
N LEU A 8 -25.76 26.93 1.68
CA LEU A 8 -24.88 26.26 2.65
C LEU A 8 -25.56 25.03 3.27
N LEU A 9 -26.86 25.12 3.58
CA LEU A 9 -27.63 24.00 4.15
C LEU A 9 -27.75 22.83 3.18
N THR A 10 -28.05 23.11 1.90
CA THR A 10 -28.14 22.05 0.88
C THR A 10 -26.78 21.41 0.61
N PHE A 11 -25.70 22.19 0.62
CA PHE A 11 -24.34 21.69 0.45
C PHE A 11 -23.91 20.79 1.62
N CYS A 12 -24.17 21.19 2.87
CA CYS A 12 -23.87 20.37 4.05
C CYS A 12 -24.67 19.05 4.07
N ALA A 13 -25.95 19.08 3.67
CA ALA A 13 -26.77 17.88 3.59
C ALA A 13 -26.27 16.90 2.52
N ALA A 14 -25.81 17.41 1.37
CA ALA A 14 -25.24 16.58 0.31
C ALA A 14 -23.93 15.89 0.73
N LEU A 15 -23.07 16.58 1.49
CA LEU A 15 -21.80 16.02 1.97
C LEU A 15 -22.00 14.94 3.05
N MET A 16 -22.99 15.08 3.93
CA MET A 16 -23.24 14.09 4.98
C MET A 16 -23.76 12.74 4.44
N GLY A 17 -24.42 12.74 3.26
CA GLY A 17 -24.93 11.53 2.62
C GLY A 17 -23.87 10.53 2.15
N CYS A 18 -22.60 10.95 2.02
CA CYS A 18 -21.51 10.09 1.51
C CYS A 18 -20.74 9.31 2.58
N THR A 19 -21.06 9.48 3.87
CA THR A 19 -20.33 8.80 4.97
C THR A 19 -21.02 7.53 5.47
N ALA A 20 -22.28 7.31 5.09
CA ALA A 20 -23.07 6.15 5.47
C ALA A 20 -23.13 5.12 4.32
N ALA A 21 -21.97 4.61 3.89
CA ALA A 21 -21.96 3.33 3.22
C ALA A 21 -22.30 2.27 4.28
N PRO A 22 -23.43 1.53 4.18
CA PRO A 22 -23.67 0.43 5.10
C PRO A 22 -22.49 -0.54 4.97
N ALA A 23 -21.84 -0.84 6.08
CA ALA A 23 -20.87 -1.92 6.14
C ALA A 23 -21.57 -3.18 5.62
N GLN A 24 -21.19 -3.62 4.43
CA GLN A 24 -21.79 -4.78 3.78
C GLN A 24 -21.72 -5.96 4.75
N GLU A 25 -22.89 -6.37 5.26
CA GLU A 25 -23.06 -7.60 6.03
C GLU A 25 -22.41 -8.73 5.21
N ARG A 26 -21.34 -9.31 5.73
CA ARG A 26 -20.48 -10.23 4.96
C ARG A 26 -21.22 -11.55 4.76
N ARG A 27 -22.10 -11.60 3.76
CA ARG A 27 -22.81 -12.83 3.37
C ARG A 27 -21.81 -13.82 2.76
N PRO A 28 -21.99 -15.13 2.99
CA PRO A 28 -21.13 -16.12 2.38
C PRO A 28 -21.24 -16.04 0.85
N VAL A 29 -20.09 -15.95 0.19
CA VAL A 29 -19.97 -15.85 -1.27
C VAL A 29 -19.97 -17.27 -1.85
N ALA A 30 -20.70 -17.52 -2.94
CA ALA A 30 -20.61 -18.79 -3.65
C ALA A 30 -19.17 -18.97 -4.17
N TRP A 31 -18.47 -19.98 -3.65
CA TRP A 31 -17.06 -20.24 -3.95
C TRP A 31 -16.94 -21.52 -4.77
N ASP A 32 -16.15 -21.46 -5.85
CA ASP A 32 -16.06 -22.45 -6.93
C ASP A 32 -15.01 -23.55 -6.71
N GLY A 33 -14.27 -23.49 -5.61
CA GLY A 33 -13.24 -24.48 -5.31
C GLY A 33 -11.81 -24.03 -5.59
N LEU A 34 -11.60 -22.90 -6.27
CA LEU A 34 -10.26 -22.45 -6.66
C LEU A 34 -9.64 -21.50 -5.61
N GLY A 35 -8.42 -21.84 -5.17
CA GLY A 35 -7.64 -21.02 -4.26
C GLY A 35 -8.09 -21.07 -2.79
N GLN A 36 -7.97 -19.95 -2.08
CA GLN A 36 -8.29 -19.85 -0.65
C GLN A 36 -9.78 -19.51 -0.45
N ASN A 37 -10.52 -20.38 0.27
CA ASN A 37 -11.94 -20.18 0.54
C ASN A 37 -12.20 -18.88 1.34
N PRO A 38 -12.95 -17.91 0.79
CA PRO A 38 -13.21 -16.61 1.41
C PRO A 38 -14.23 -16.67 2.57
N ASN A 39 -15.00 -17.76 2.68
CA ASN A 39 -16.01 -17.95 3.73
C ASN A 39 -15.44 -18.58 5.00
N ARG A 40 -14.15 -18.93 5.02
CA ARG A 40 -13.54 -19.53 6.20
C ARG A 40 -13.59 -18.49 7.34
N PRO A 41 -14.11 -18.85 8.53
CA PRO A 41 -14.13 -17.93 9.66
C PRO A 41 -12.70 -17.51 9.94
N ALA A 42 -12.46 -16.19 9.90
CA ALA A 42 -11.18 -15.64 10.27
C ALA A 42 -10.93 -16.04 11.72
N LEU A 43 -10.01 -16.98 11.95
CA LEU A 43 -9.55 -17.32 13.28
C LEU A 43 -9.15 -16.01 13.94
N THR A 44 -9.87 -15.63 15.00
CA THR A 44 -9.68 -14.40 15.74
C THR A 44 -8.25 -14.41 16.29
N LYS A 45 -7.32 -13.85 15.51
CA LYS A 45 -5.95 -13.68 15.98
C LYS A 45 -6.03 -12.64 17.08
N ARG A 46 -5.87 -13.13 18.32
CA ARG A 46 -5.57 -12.32 19.48
C ARG A 46 -4.57 -11.25 19.04
N ARG A 47 -5.02 -9.99 19.03
CA ARG A 47 -4.16 -8.83 18.80
C ARG A 47 -3.17 -8.81 19.96
N VAL A 48 -2.00 -9.40 19.75
CA VAL A 48 -0.84 -9.10 20.58
C VAL A 48 -0.43 -7.71 20.15
N THR A 49 -0.80 -6.70 20.94
CA THR A 49 -0.17 -5.39 20.89
C THR A 49 1.28 -5.58 21.33
N ASN A 50 2.14 -6.01 20.42
CA ASN A 50 3.57 -5.88 20.64
C ASN A 50 3.83 -4.37 20.75
N PRO A 51 4.51 -3.90 21.82
CA PRO A 51 4.98 -2.53 21.88
C PRO A 51 5.79 -2.23 20.61
N ALA A 52 5.61 -1.03 20.06
CA ALA A 52 6.35 -0.61 18.88
C ALA A 52 7.84 -0.83 19.13
N PRO A 53 8.57 -1.53 18.24
CA PRO A 53 10.01 -1.65 18.38
C PRO A 53 10.62 -0.24 18.42
N PRO A 54 11.68 -0.03 19.21
CA PRO A 54 12.38 1.25 19.23
C PRO A 54 12.73 1.66 17.80
N PRO A 55 12.69 2.96 17.47
CA PRO A 55 12.97 3.43 16.12
C PRO A 55 14.33 2.86 15.70
N ALA A 56 14.33 2.11 14.61
CA ALA A 56 15.57 1.63 14.00
C ALA A 56 16.46 2.85 13.75
N PRO A 57 17.80 2.74 13.95
CA PRO A 57 18.70 3.83 13.64
C PRO A 57 18.45 4.28 12.20
N ALA A 58 18.33 5.59 12.00
CA ALA A 58 18.12 6.18 10.68
C ALA A 58 19.20 5.64 9.75
N GLN A 59 18.83 4.72 8.87
CA GLN A 59 19.75 4.17 7.88
C GLN A 59 20.19 5.32 6.99
N ALA A 60 21.49 5.37 6.69
CA ALA A 60 22.02 6.34 5.75
C ALA A 60 21.27 6.21 4.42
N ASP A 61 20.82 7.33 3.87
CA ASP A 61 20.06 7.34 2.63
C ASP A 61 20.95 6.87 1.47
N PRO A 62 20.64 5.73 0.82
CA PRO A 62 21.42 5.22 -0.30
C PRO A 62 21.39 6.15 -1.53
N ASN A 63 20.47 7.11 -1.58
CA ASN A 63 20.35 8.06 -2.70
C ASN A 63 21.08 9.38 -2.47
N GLN A 64 21.67 9.62 -1.29
CA GLN A 64 22.30 10.91 -0.96
C GLN A 64 23.34 11.37 -2.00
N GLU A 65 24.17 10.46 -2.50
CA GLU A 65 25.17 10.80 -3.51
C GLU A 65 24.53 10.99 -4.91
N ARG A 66 23.52 10.18 -5.25
CA ARG A 66 22.80 10.31 -6.53
C ARG A 66 22.06 11.64 -6.63
N GLU A 67 21.48 12.11 -5.54
CA GLU A 67 20.81 13.42 -5.48
C GLU A 67 21.80 14.58 -5.72
N ARG A 68 23.03 14.46 -5.20
CA ARG A 68 24.09 15.45 -5.49
C ARG A 68 24.43 15.45 -6.98
N VAL A 69 24.61 14.28 -7.58
CA VAL A 69 24.87 14.15 -9.02
C VAL A 69 23.72 14.74 -9.82
N LEU A 70 22.47 14.42 -9.48
CA LEU A 70 21.27 14.94 -10.14
C LEU A 70 21.24 16.49 -10.14
N GLY A 71 21.66 17.12 -9.04
CA GLY A 71 21.76 18.58 -8.92
C GLY A 71 22.82 19.24 -9.81
N THR A 72 23.80 18.48 -10.29
CA THR A 72 24.81 18.96 -11.24
C THR A 72 24.40 18.80 -12.71
N LEU A 73 23.40 17.97 -12.98
CA LEU A 73 22.94 17.67 -14.33
C LEU A 73 21.94 18.71 -14.82
N ARG A 74 21.92 18.95 -16.15
CA ARG A 74 20.92 19.83 -16.75
C ARG A 74 19.53 19.23 -16.55
N PRO A 75 18.56 19.99 -16.01
CA PRO A 75 17.19 19.50 -15.84
C PRO A 75 16.62 18.91 -17.12
N TYR A 76 15.98 17.73 -17.00
CA TYR A 76 15.33 17.00 -18.10
C TYR A 76 16.27 16.51 -19.23
N SER A 77 17.58 16.57 -19.05
CA SER A 77 18.51 15.90 -19.96
C SER A 77 18.42 14.38 -19.82
N GLU A 78 18.93 13.65 -20.81
CA GLU A 78 18.96 12.18 -20.77
C GLU A 78 19.72 11.66 -19.53
N ALA A 79 20.87 12.25 -19.22
CA ALA A 79 21.65 11.90 -18.03
C ALA A 79 20.88 12.21 -16.73
N TRP A 80 20.11 13.31 -16.71
CA TRP A 80 19.27 13.64 -15.55
C TRP A 80 18.18 12.60 -15.34
N TRP A 81 17.51 12.16 -16.41
CA TRP A 81 16.49 11.12 -16.33
C TRP A 81 17.07 9.78 -15.87
N ALA A 82 18.25 9.39 -16.36
CA ALA A 82 18.91 8.17 -15.93
C ALA A 82 19.16 8.15 -14.40
N VAL A 83 19.69 9.24 -13.85
CA VAL A 83 19.93 9.33 -12.39
C VAL A 83 18.61 9.45 -11.61
N HIS A 84 17.62 10.17 -12.13
CA HIS A 84 16.32 10.31 -11.50
C HIS A 84 15.60 8.96 -11.38
N ASP A 85 15.62 8.15 -12.44
CA ASP A 85 14.95 6.84 -12.46
C ASP A 85 15.62 5.86 -11.47
N GLU A 86 16.95 5.92 -11.33
CA GLU A 86 17.65 5.14 -10.30
C GLU A 86 17.25 5.55 -8.87
N ILE A 87 17.12 6.85 -8.62
CA ILE A 87 16.67 7.37 -7.31
C ILE A 87 15.26 6.88 -7.01
N GLU A 88 14.36 6.99 -7.99
CA GLU A 88 12.96 6.59 -7.85
C GLU A 88 12.84 5.07 -7.64
N ALA A 89 13.61 4.26 -8.37
CA ALA A 89 13.61 2.81 -8.22
C ALA A 89 14.06 2.36 -6.82
N GLU A 90 15.10 2.99 -6.24
CA GLU A 90 15.52 2.66 -4.87
C GLU A 90 14.52 3.17 -3.82
N LYS A 91 13.88 4.32 -4.06
CA LYS A 91 12.81 4.83 -3.19
C LYS A 91 11.62 3.86 -3.17
N ASP A 92 11.20 3.36 -4.33
CA ASP A 92 10.12 2.38 -4.45
C ASP A 92 10.45 1.06 -3.75
N LYS A 93 11.70 0.60 -3.84
CA LYS A 93 12.19 -0.56 -3.09
C LYS A 93 12.11 -0.34 -1.57
N GLN A 94 12.52 0.84 -1.10
CA GLN A 94 12.37 1.20 0.32
C GLN A 94 10.89 1.29 0.74
N LEU A 95 10.02 1.83 -0.11
CA LEU A 95 8.58 1.87 0.15
C LEU A 95 8.00 0.46 0.20
N GLY A 96 8.38 -0.43 -0.71
CA GLY A 96 7.97 -1.84 -0.70
C GLY A 96 8.37 -2.57 0.59
N THR A 97 9.54 -2.27 1.16
CA THR A 97 9.94 -2.85 2.46
C THR A 97 9.20 -2.24 3.66
N LYS A 98 8.80 -0.97 3.58
CA LYS A 98 8.08 -0.26 4.66
C LYS A 98 6.56 -0.48 4.63
N LEU A 99 5.97 -0.67 3.45
CA LEU A 99 4.52 -0.80 3.25
C LEU A 99 4.04 -2.24 3.50
N VAL A 100 4.21 -2.73 4.73
CA VAL A 100 3.57 -3.99 5.14
C VAL A 100 2.20 -3.68 5.73
N ILE A 101 1.18 -3.60 4.87
CA ILE A 101 -0.22 -3.32 5.28
C ILE A 101 -0.80 -4.47 6.14
N CYS A 102 -0.42 -5.71 5.83
CA CYS A 102 -0.76 -6.91 6.63
C CYS A 102 0.36 -7.96 6.52
N PRO A 103 1.18 -8.17 7.58
CA PRO A 103 2.29 -9.13 7.55
C PRO A 103 1.84 -10.59 7.32
N ARG A 104 0.58 -10.92 7.63
CA ARG A 104 0.02 -12.27 7.47
C ARG A 104 -0.64 -12.48 6.09
N CYS A 105 -0.79 -11.42 5.31
CA CYS A 105 -1.49 -11.42 4.03
C CYS A 105 -0.53 -11.41 2.84
N VAL A 106 0.72 -10.97 3.06
CA VAL A 106 1.80 -11.11 2.07
C VAL A 106 2.17 -12.58 2.01
N GLN A 107 1.85 -13.24 0.90
CA GLN A 107 2.34 -14.58 0.61
C GLN A 107 3.87 -14.50 0.54
N SER A 108 4.55 -15.35 1.34
CA SER A 108 5.99 -15.52 1.19
C SER A 108 6.27 -15.93 -0.26
N PRO A 109 7.32 -15.39 -0.90
CA PRO A 109 7.70 -15.85 -2.23
C PRO A 109 7.86 -17.38 -2.15
N PRO A 110 7.27 -18.13 -3.12
CA PRO A 110 7.40 -19.58 -3.13
C PRO A 110 8.89 -19.93 -3.12
N SER A 111 9.29 -20.83 -2.24
CA SER A 111 10.64 -21.37 -2.23
C SER A 111 10.92 -21.95 -3.62
N ALA A 112 12.14 -21.75 -4.14
CA ALA A 112 12.55 -22.18 -5.48
C ALA A 112 12.40 -23.70 -5.75
N GLU A 113 12.06 -24.47 -4.71
CA GLU A 113 11.73 -25.90 -4.74
C GLU A 113 10.34 -26.19 -5.37
N ASP A 114 9.40 -25.24 -5.35
CA ASP A 114 8.04 -25.42 -5.88
C ASP A 114 7.99 -25.09 -7.38
N VAL A 115 8.85 -25.77 -8.15
CA VAL A 115 8.66 -25.87 -9.60
C VAL A 115 7.50 -26.81 -9.81
N THR A 116 6.35 -26.27 -10.20
CA THR A 116 5.20 -27.02 -10.68
C THR A 116 5.66 -27.95 -11.79
N GLY A 117 5.89 -29.22 -11.45
CA GLY A 117 6.18 -30.30 -12.38
C GLY A 117 4.96 -30.53 -13.25
N SER A 118 4.85 -29.76 -14.33
CA SER A 118 3.95 -30.06 -15.43
C SER A 118 4.50 -31.28 -16.16
N ILE A 119 4.09 -32.47 -15.70
CA ILE A 119 4.34 -33.73 -16.39
C ILE A 119 3.46 -33.72 -17.65
N ARG A 120 4.12 -33.94 -18.79
CA ARG A 120 3.53 -34.05 -20.12
C ARG A 120 3.03 -35.46 -20.38
#